data_AF-A0A1W9V813-F1
#
_entry.id   AF-A0A1W9V813-F1
#
_cell.length_a   1.000
_cell.length_b   1.000
_cell.length_c   1.000
_cell.angle_alpha   90.00
_cell.angle_beta   90.00
_cell.angle_gamma   90.00
#
_symmetry.space_group_name_H-M   'P 1'
#
loop_
_entity.id
_entity.type
_entity.pdbx_description
1 polymer ?
#
loop_
_entity_poly.entity_id
_entity_poly.type
_entity_poly.pdbx_seq_one_letter_code
_entity_poly.pdbx_strand_id
1 'polypeptide(L)'
;MRHDKIDDSNDSVMVQSPLPRDETTPAEESSVSLDVPAETEQPEPTVETAAESRRYITDYHTVKEGESFSLVSGDYWNDIFLWPDLYVRNDMRSNDPDLIFPEEIIDIYNRLGQGDKYSEVETEELLKSYLQVYRVYKKLGPEKNNSIWGLLWCAAKYDHDFLDKYASLIDPEDLEMARKYVDEEGFLE
;
A
#
# COMPACT_ATOMS: atom_id res chain seq x y z
N MET A 1 -56.56 3.90 10.61
CA MET A 1 -56.45 2.51 11.12
C MET A 1 -55.06 2.29 11.67
N ARG A 2 -54.93 2.10 12.98
CA ARG A 2 -53.73 1.59 13.66
C ARG A 2 -54.01 0.12 13.93
N HIS A 3 -53.12 -0.78 13.50
CA HIS A 3 -53.23 -2.20 13.81
C HIS A 3 -52.25 -2.55 14.93
N ASP A 4 -52.82 -3.26 15.89
CA ASP A 4 -52.29 -3.73 17.16
C ASP A 4 -51.31 -4.91 17.00
N LYS A 5 -50.39 -4.97 17.97
CA LYS A 5 -49.82 -6.12 18.69
C LYS A 5 -49.87 -7.52 18.09
N ILE A 6 -48.70 -8.19 18.14
CA ILE A 6 -48.59 -9.57 18.63
C ILE A 6 -47.39 -9.64 19.59
N ASP A 7 -47.71 -9.96 20.85
CA ASP A 7 -46.86 -10.56 21.89
C ASP A 7 -46.72 -12.06 21.59
N ASP A 8 -45.56 -12.69 21.82
CA ASP A 8 -45.43 -13.77 22.82
C ASP A 8 -44.01 -14.37 22.84
N SER A 9 -43.44 -14.33 24.04
CA SER A 9 -42.59 -15.29 24.73
C SER A 9 -41.87 -16.39 23.93
N ASN A 10 -40.56 -16.52 24.16
CA ASN A 10 -39.99 -17.84 24.39
C ASN A 10 -38.96 -17.80 25.51
N ASP A 11 -39.28 -18.50 26.60
CA ASP A 11 -38.49 -18.77 27.79
C ASP A 11 -37.89 -20.18 27.63
N SER A 12 -36.56 -20.33 27.76
CA SER A 12 -35.95 -21.62 28.08
C SER A 12 -34.56 -21.45 28.67
N VAL A 13 -34.55 -21.53 29.99
CA VAL A 13 -33.48 -21.91 30.90
C VAL A 13 -32.74 -23.19 30.49
N MET A 14 -31.41 -23.19 30.60
CA MET A 14 -30.64 -24.29 31.20
C MET A 14 -29.41 -23.76 31.94
N VAL A 15 -29.12 -24.43 33.05
CA VAL A 15 -28.29 -24.05 34.18
C VAL A 15 -27.12 -25.06 34.28
N GLN A 16 -26.06 -24.67 35.02
CA GLN A 16 -25.01 -25.50 35.67
C GLN A 16 -23.78 -25.83 34.81
N SER A 17 -22.53 -25.83 35.30
CA SER A 17 -21.86 -25.37 36.53
C SER A 17 -20.33 -25.54 36.28
N PRO A 18 -19.46 -24.75 36.90
CA PRO A 18 -18.00 -24.93 36.82
C PRO A 18 -17.48 -25.93 37.87
N LEU A 19 -16.48 -26.74 37.52
CA LEU A 19 -15.74 -27.60 38.46
C LEU A 19 -14.44 -26.92 38.93
N PRO A 20 -14.12 -26.95 40.24
CA PRO A 20 -12.82 -26.51 40.77
C PRO A 20 -11.87 -27.68 41.17
N ARG A 21 -10.58 -27.38 41.00
CA ARG A 21 -9.30 -27.83 41.61
C ARG A 21 -9.20 -29.06 42.55
N ASP A 22 -8.11 -29.82 42.37
CA ASP A 22 -7.25 -30.49 43.38
C ASP A 22 -5.79 -30.35 42.85
N GLU A 23 -4.83 -29.66 43.48
CA GLU A 23 -4.01 -29.99 44.66
C GLU A 23 -3.15 -31.29 44.54
N THR A 24 -1.86 -31.12 44.22
CA THR A 24 -0.66 -31.41 45.06
C THR A 24 -0.28 -32.90 45.13
N THR A 25 0.94 -33.39 44.81
CA THR A 25 2.22 -33.38 45.59
C THR A 25 3.28 -34.29 44.87
N PRO A 26 4.52 -34.61 45.37
CA PRO A 26 5.81 -34.18 44.78
C PRO A 26 6.86 -35.32 44.53
N ALA A 27 8.09 -34.91 44.14
CA ALA A 27 9.38 -35.64 44.14
C ALA A 27 9.48 -36.82 43.13
N GLU A 28 10.63 -37.20 42.56
CA GLU A 28 12.01 -37.16 43.03
C GLU A 28 12.98 -37.33 41.83
N GLU A 29 14.25 -37.00 42.07
CA GLU A 29 15.39 -36.99 41.15
C GLU A 29 15.70 -38.33 40.47
N SER A 30 16.16 -38.28 39.23
CA SER A 30 17.22 -39.18 38.76
C SER A 30 17.98 -38.59 37.59
N SER A 31 19.26 -38.37 37.85
CA SER A 31 20.32 -37.95 36.97
C SER A 31 20.77 -39.09 36.05
N VAL A 32 20.86 -38.82 34.74
CA VAL A 32 21.76 -39.56 33.84
C VAL A 32 22.41 -38.58 32.87
N SER A 33 23.73 -38.68 32.80
CA SER A 33 24.65 -37.84 32.05
C SER A 33 24.68 -38.12 30.54
N LEU A 34 24.99 -37.03 29.81
CA LEU A 34 25.92 -36.90 28.68
C LEU A 34 25.86 -37.95 27.57
N ASP A 35 25.26 -37.55 26.45
CA ASP A 35 25.86 -37.81 25.14
C ASP A 35 25.60 -36.60 24.23
N VAL A 36 26.70 -36.03 23.72
CA VAL A 36 26.72 -34.91 22.79
C VAL A 36 26.75 -35.50 21.39
N PRO A 37 25.75 -35.21 20.55
CA PRO A 37 26.00 -35.19 19.12
C PRO A 37 25.57 -33.86 18.52
N ALA A 38 26.54 -33.28 17.80
CA ALA A 38 26.36 -32.38 16.68
C ALA A 38 25.48 -31.15 16.96
N GLU A 39 26.19 -30.05 17.27
CA GLU A 39 25.89 -28.71 16.76
C GLU A 39 25.39 -28.84 15.32
N THR A 40 24.07 -28.95 15.21
CA THR A 40 23.37 -28.80 13.96
C THR A 40 23.44 -27.32 13.76
N GLU A 41 24.29 -26.88 12.83
CA GLU A 41 24.24 -25.54 12.25
C GLU A 41 22.78 -25.26 11.96
N GLN A 42 22.17 -24.53 12.89
CA GLN A 42 20.87 -23.95 12.73
C GLN A 42 21.08 -23.00 11.56
N PRO A 43 20.43 -23.19 10.39
CA PRO A 43 20.52 -22.19 9.35
C PRO A 43 20.03 -20.90 10.01
N GLU A 44 20.93 -19.92 10.10
CA GLU A 44 20.58 -18.56 10.49
C GLU A 44 19.33 -18.22 9.68
N PRO A 45 18.22 -17.80 10.32
CA PRO A 45 17.03 -17.51 9.58
C PRO A 45 17.39 -16.31 8.68
N THR A 46 17.51 -16.58 7.39
CA THR A 46 17.54 -15.57 6.34
C THR A 46 16.19 -14.84 6.38
N VAL A 47 16.04 -13.88 7.30
CA VAL A 47 14.85 -13.01 7.42
C VAL A 47 15.12 -11.64 6.79
N GLU A 48 16.22 -11.48 6.06
CA GLU A 48 16.67 -10.19 5.53
C GLU A 48 16.14 -9.90 4.12
N THR A 49 14.89 -10.27 3.81
CA THR A 49 14.29 -9.90 2.51
C THR A 49 12.76 -9.76 2.51
N ALA A 50 12.07 -10.19 3.57
CA ALA A 50 10.60 -10.13 3.63
C ALA A 50 10.05 -9.01 4.54
N ALA A 51 10.92 -8.26 5.22
CA ALA A 51 10.51 -7.19 6.15
C ALA A 51 10.40 -5.80 5.48
N GLU A 52 11.03 -5.58 4.33
CA GLU A 52 11.17 -4.24 3.73
C GLU A 52 9.94 -3.76 2.94
N SER A 53 9.01 -4.64 2.55
CA SER A 53 7.84 -4.26 1.74
C SER A 53 6.54 -4.02 2.52
N ARG A 54 6.57 -4.08 3.86
CA ARG A 54 5.35 -3.81 4.64
C ARG A 54 5.04 -2.32 4.64
N ARG A 55 3.89 -1.96 4.08
CA ARG A 55 3.36 -0.60 4.14
C ARG A 55 2.63 -0.37 5.46
N TYR A 56 2.93 0.74 6.14
CA TYR A 56 2.28 1.17 7.37
C TYR A 56 2.21 2.69 7.45
N ILE A 57 1.21 3.21 8.14
CA ILE A 57 1.00 4.65 8.32
C ILE A 57 2.05 5.18 9.31
N THR A 58 2.74 6.24 8.90
CA THR A 58 3.75 6.97 9.68
C THR A 58 3.24 8.30 10.21
N ASP A 59 2.29 8.95 9.51
CA ASP A 59 1.73 10.24 9.89
C ASP A 59 0.35 10.47 9.26
N TYR A 60 -0.30 11.58 9.62
CA TYR A 60 -1.54 12.05 9.02
C TYR A 60 -1.37 13.50 8.57
N HIS A 61 -1.85 13.82 7.37
CA HIS A 61 -1.80 15.17 6.82
C HIS A 61 -3.21 15.73 6.60
N THR A 62 -3.47 16.93 7.12
CA THR A 62 -4.70 17.66 6.81
C THR A 62 -4.46 18.60 5.65
N VAL A 63 -5.15 18.35 4.53
CA VAL A 63 -5.04 19.12 3.29
C VAL A 63 -5.41 20.59 3.52
N LYS A 64 -4.57 21.48 3.02
CA LYS A 64 -4.76 22.93 2.98
C LYS A 64 -5.22 23.37 1.60
N GLU A 65 -5.76 24.58 1.54
CA GLU A 65 -6.18 25.18 0.27
C GLU A 65 -5.01 25.30 -0.71
N GLY A 66 -5.20 24.74 -1.91
CA GLY A 66 -4.22 24.76 -2.99
C GLY A 66 -3.16 23.66 -2.97
N GLU A 67 -3.19 22.74 -1.99
CA GLU A 67 -2.30 21.58 -1.99
C GLU A 67 -2.72 20.54 -3.05
N SER A 68 -1.76 19.70 -3.42
CA SER A 68 -1.95 18.55 -4.32
C SER A 68 -1.18 17.35 -3.79
N PHE A 69 -1.50 16.14 -4.27
CA PHE A 69 -0.75 14.94 -3.88
C PHE A 69 0.75 15.05 -4.13
N SER A 70 1.17 15.70 -5.21
CA SER A 70 2.59 15.92 -5.53
C SER A 70 3.27 16.85 -4.52
N LEU A 71 2.58 17.87 -4.03
CA LEU A 71 3.12 18.74 -2.98
C LEU A 71 3.23 17.99 -1.65
N VAL A 72 2.19 17.24 -1.28
CA VAL A 72 2.19 16.44 -0.05
C VAL A 72 3.30 15.37 -0.11
N SER A 73 3.47 14.65 -1.21
CA SER A 73 4.55 13.67 -1.33
C SER A 73 5.93 14.35 -1.32
N GLY A 74 6.05 15.55 -1.90
CA GLY A 74 7.24 16.38 -1.78
C GLY A 74 7.59 16.71 -0.33
N ASP A 75 6.62 17.13 0.47
CA ASP A 75 6.83 17.54 1.87
C ASP A 75 7.20 16.36 2.78
N TYR A 76 6.54 15.20 2.61
CA TYR A 76 6.74 14.05 3.51
C TYR A 76 7.82 13.08 3.05
N TRP A 77 8.02 12.94 1.75
CA TRP A 77 8.93 11.94 1.18
C TRP A 77 10.08 12.55 0.40
N ASN A 78 10.17 13.89 0.33
CA ASN A 78 11.15 14.62 -0.46
C ASN A 78 11.19 14.16 -1.93
N ASP A 79 10.04 13.72 -2.44
CA ASP A 79 9.88 13.25 -3.81
C ASP A 79 8.44 13.52 -4.29
N ILE A 80 8.32 14.50 -5.19
CA ILE A 80 7.03 14.90 -5.76
C ILE A 80 6.45 13.83 -6.70
N PHE A 81 7.27 12.89 -7.19
CA PHE A 81 6.86 11.89 -8.17
C PHE A 81 6.27 10.63 -7.51
N LEU A 82 6.46 10.44 -6.20
CA LEU A 82 5.85 9.33 -5.46
C LEU A 82 4.34 9.51 -5.20
N TRP A 83 3.77 10.64 -5.60
CA TRP A 83 2.37 10.98 -5.39
C TRP A 83 1.36 9.90 -5.85
N PRO A 84 1.56 9.11 -6.93
CA PRO A 84 0.60 8.08 -7.32
C PRO A 84 0.45 7.01 -6.25
N ASP A 85 1.55 6.63 -5.57
CA ASP A 85 1.50 5.70 -4.44
C ASP A 85 0.71 6.29 -3.26
N LEU A 86 0.86 7.59 -2.99
CA LEU A 86 0.08 8.25 -1.94
C LEU A 86 -1.42 8.26 -2.28
N TYR A 87 -1.77 8.62 -3.51
CA TYR A 87 -3.17 8.69 -3.95
C TYR A 87 -3.86 7.32 -3.88
N VAL A 88 -3.27 6.25 -4.44
CA VAL A 88 -3.94 4.95 -4.51
C VAL A 88 -4.16 4.28 -3.15
N ARG A 89 -3.48 4.76 -2.11
CA ARG A 89 -3.60 4.27 -0.73
C ARG A 89 -4.61 5.02 0.11
N ASN A 90 -5.12 6.13 -0.41
CA ASN A 90 -6.04 7.00 0.30
C ASN A 90 -7.40 6.98 -0.38
N ASP A 91 -8.46 6.82 0.42
CA ASP A 91 -9.84 6.89 -0.06
C ASP A 91 -10.33 8.34 0.01
N MET A 92 -10.09 9.06 -1.08
CA MET A 92 -10.41 10.49 -1.17
C MET A 92 -11.87 10.73 -1.52
N ARG A 93 -12.39 11.91 -1.18
CA ARG A 93 -13.76 12.30 -1.56
C ARG A 93 -13.96 12.35 -3.08
N SER A 94 -12.91 12.70 -3.83
CA SER A 94 -12.92 12.72 -5.29
C SER A 94 -12.12 11.56 -5.85
N ASN A 95 -12.64 10.96 -6.91
CA ASN A 95 -11.88 10.01 -7.73
C ASN A 95 -10.90 10.72 -8.67
N ASP A 96 -10.97 12.04 -8.86
CA ASP A 96 -9.99 12.78 -9.65
C ASP A 96 -8.75 13.08 -8.78
N PRO A 97 -7.56 12.54 -9.10
CA PRO A 97 -6.34 12.79 -8.34
C PRO A 97 -5.93 14.27 -8.31
N ASP A 98 -6.39 15.07 -9.28
CA ASP A 98 -6.11 16.50 -9.35
C ASP A 98 -7.06 17.32 -8.45
N LEU A 99 -8.05 16.68 -7.83
CA LEU A 99 -9.04 17.32 -6.96
C LEU A 99 -8.97 16.76 -5.54
N ILE A 100 -8.14 17.38 -4.71
CA ILE A 100 -8.19 17.23 -3.26
C ILE A 100 -8.76 18.49 -2.62
N PHE A 101 -9.51 18.33 -1.53
CA PHE A 101 -10.22 19.40 -0.86
C PHE A 101 -9.58 19.73 0.48
N PRO A 102 -9.64 21.00 0.91
CA PRO A 102 -9.22 21.38 2.25
C PRO A 102 -9.93 20.54 3.33
N GLU A 103 -9.21 20.30 4.42
CA GLU A 103 -9.65 19.52 5.59
C GLU A 103 -9.76 18.01 5.37
N GLU A 104 -9.52 17.50 4.15
CA GLU A 104 -9.35 16.05 3.94
C GLU A 104 -8.10 15.55 4.67
N ILE A 105 -8.18 14.30 5.16
CA ILE A 105 -7.06 13.64 5.82
C ILE A 105 -6.42 12.68 4.84
N ILE A 106 -5.12 12.82 4.65
CA ILE A 106 -4.28 11.88 3.90
C ILE A 106 -3.45 11.10 4.91
N ASP A 107 -3.60 9.78 4.88
CA ASP A 107 -2.73 8.85 5.59
C ASP A 107 -1.37 8.82 4.88
N ILE A 108 -0.33 9.19 5.61
CA ILE A 108 1.05 9.16 5.11
C ILE A 108 1.66 7.82 5.47
N TYR A 109 2.06 7.05 4.47
CA TYR A 109 2.71 5.76 4.64
C TYR A 109 4.23 5.90 4.69
N ASN A 110 4.93 4.88 5.20
CA ASN A 110 6.37 4.76 4.97
C ASN A 110 6.67 4.84 3.46
N ARG A 111 7.64 5.68 3.11
CA ARG A 111 8.08 5.95 1.74
C ARG A 111 8.61 4.66 1.08
N LEU A 112 8.34 4.49 -0.21
CA LEU A 112 9.00 3.47 -1.04
C LEU A 112 10.44 3.89 -1.34
N GLY A 113 11.38 2.95 -1.21
CA GLY A 113 12.79 3.19 -1.43
C GLY A 113 13.44 4.13 -0.41
N GLN A 114 14.76 4.24 -0.48
CA GLN A 114 15.57 5.09 0.37
C GLN A 114 16.39 6.07 -0.48
N GLY A 115 15.90 7.31 -0.58
CA GLY A 115 16.41 8.27 -1.57
C GLY A 115 16.10 7.78 -2.98
N ASP A 116 17.11 7.73 -3.84
CA ASP A 116 16.98 7.29 -5.24
C ASP A 116 17.15 5.77 -5.42
N LYS A 117 17.24 5.03 -4.32
CA LYS A 117 17.41 3.57 -4.35
C LYS A 117 16.10 2.88 -4.02
N TYR A 118 15.68 1.98 -4.91
CA TYR A 118 14.47 1.19 -4.79
C TYR A 118 14.82 -0.28 -4.98
N SER A 119 14.23 -1.17 -4.17
CA SER A 119 14.25 -2.60 -4.47
C SER A 119 13.33 -2.91 -5.64
N GLU A 120 13.51 -4.07 -6.30
CA GLU A 120 12.65 -4.49 -7.41
C GLU A 120 11.16 -4.57 -7.00
N VAL A 121 10.89 -4.98 -5.77
CA VAL A 121 9.53 -5.10 -5.24
C VAL A 121 8.90 -3.72 -5.06
N GLU A 122 9.64 -2.75 -4.51
CA GLU A 122 9.17 -1.38 -4.33
C GLU A 122 8.98 -0.66 -5.67
N THR A 123 9.90 -0.85 -6.61
CA THR A 123 9.76 -0.32 -7.97
C THR A 123 8.50 -0.87 -8.63
N GLU A 124 8.27 -2.18 -8.57
CA GLU A 124 7.06 -2.79 -9.13
C GLU A 124 5.78 -2.30 -8.44
N GLU A 125 5.81 -2.07 -7.13
CA GLU A 125 4.69 -1.48 -6.38
C GLU A 125 4.39 -0.05 -6.84
N LEU A 126 5.43 0.78 -6.97
CA LEU A 126 5.31 2.16 -7.44
C LEU A 126 4.74 2.21 -8.87
N LEU A 127 5.29 1.43 -9.79
CA LEU A 127 4.83 1.39 -11.19
C LEU A 127 3.37 0.92 -11.30
N LYS A 128 2.93 0.00 -10.42
CA LYS A 128 1.51 -0.38 -10.33
C LYS A 128 0.64 0.78 -9.88
N SER A 129 1.11 1.64 -8.97
CA SER A 129 0.39 2.84 -8.55
C SER A 129 0.24 3.83 -9.72
N TYR A 130 1.29 4.04 -10.52
CA TYR A 130 1.20 4.80 -11.77
C TYR A 130 0.14 4.24 -12.74
N LEU A 131 0.12 2.92 -12.97
CA LEU A 131 -0.88 2.29 -13.84
C LEU A 131 -2.31 2.38 -13.28
N GLN A 132 -2.48 2.40 -11.96
CA GLN A 132 -3.79 2.59 -11.35
C GLN A 132 -4.30 4.01 -11.57
N VAL A 133 -3.45 5.02 -11.35
CA VAL A 133 -3.78 6.43 -11.64
C VAL A 133 -4.07 6.63 -13.13
N TYR A 134 -3.29 6.01 -14.02
CA TYR A 134 -3.55 6.03 -15.46
C TYR A 134 -4.99 5.60 -15.77
N ARG A 135 -5.44 4.47 -15.21
CA ARG A 135 -6.81 3.97 -15.39
C ARG A 135 -7.86 4.91 -14.82
N VAL A 136 -7.54 5.63 -13.74
CA VAL A 136 -8.44 6.64 -13.17
C VAL A 136 -8.59 7.80 -14.16
N TYR A 137 -7.49 8.38 -14.65
CA TYR A 137 -7.56 9.45 -15.63
C TYR A 137 -8.29 9.04 -16.92
N LYS A 138 -8.07 7.81 -17.42
CA LYS A 138 -8.81 7.31 -18.60
C LYS A 138 -10.32 7.24 -18.39
N LYS A 139 -10.79 7.03 -17.14
CA LYS A 139 -12.22 7.03 -16.82
C LYS A 139 -12.83 8.42 -16.72
N LEU A 140 -12.02 9.44 -16.41
CA LEU A 140 -12.48 10.82 -16.29
C LEU A 140 -12.77 11.41 -17.67
N GLY A 141 -11.88 11.15 -18.63
CA GLY A 141 -12.11 11.50 -20.03
C GLY A 141 -10.89 12.11 -20.72
N PRO A 142 -11.06 12.55 -21.98
CA PRO A 142 -9.97 13.06 -22.81
C PRO A 142 -9.35 14.37 -22.29
N GLU A 143 -10.03 15.10 -21.42
CA GLU A 143 -9.48 16.28 -20.75
C GLU A 143 -8.26 15.97 -19.87
N LYS A 144 -8.07 14.69 -19.49
CA LYS A 144 -6.92 14.23 -18.72
C LYS A 144 -5.78 13.70 -19.57
N ASN A 145 -5.86 13.75 -20.90
CA ASN A 145 -4.81 13.19 -21.79
C ASN A 145 -3.41 13.77 -21.51
N ASN A 146 -3.31 15.09 -21.29
CA ASN A 146 -2.02 15.69 -20.95
C ASN A 146 -1.47 15.17 -19.60
N SER A 147 -2.35 15.01 -18.60
CA SER A 147 -1.98 14.42 -17.30
C SER A 147 -1.54 12.96 -17.46
N ILE A 148 -2.21 12.21 -18.33
CA ILE A 148 -1.85 10.83 -18.67
C ILE A 148 -0.45 10.74 -19.26
N TRP A 149 -0.14 11.53 -20.29
CA TRP A 149 1.17 11.44 -20.94
C TRP A 149 2.30 11.84 -19.99
N GLY A 150 2.09 12.90 -19.21
CA GLY A 150 3.01 13.31 -18.14
C GLY A 150 3.18 12.24 -17.07
N LEU A 151 2.10 11.60 -16.64
CA LEU A 151 2.12 10.50 -15.66
C LEU A 151 2.94 9.31 -16.17
N LEU A 152 2.72 8.87 -17.41
CA LEU A 152 3.44 7.75 -18.02
C LEU A 152 4.92 8.06 -18.24
N TRP A 153 5.24 9.30 -18.63
CA TRP A 153 6.61 9.79 -18.72
C TRP A 153 7.29 9.80 -17.34
N CYS A 154 6.58 10.22 -16.29
CA CYS A 154 7.10 10.18 -14.92
C CYS A 154 7.34 8.75 -14.43
N ALA A 155 6.50 7.78 -14.78
CA ALA A 155 6.74 6.38 -14.43
C ALA A 155 8.05 5.84 -15.05
N ALA A 156 8.39 6.28 -16.26
CA ALA A 156 9.61 5.89 -16.95
C ALA A 156 10.90 6.35 -16.25
N LYS A 157 10.82 7.30 -15.31
CA LYS A 157 11.91 7.68 -14.40
C LYS A 157 12.45 6.48 -13.60
N TYR A 158 11.54 5.62 -13.13
CA TYR A 158 11.88 4.54 -12.19
C TYR A 158 12.23 3.23 -12.89
N ASP A 159 11.76 3.05 -14.12
CA ASP A 159 12.08 1.92 -14.99
C ASP A 159 12.02 2.40 -16.44
N HIS A 160 13.19 2.51 -17.10
CA HIS A 160 13.28 3.02 -18.46
C HIS A 160 12.56 2.11 -19.47
N ASP A 161 12.38 0.83 -19.14
CA ASP A 161 11.65 -0.13 -19.95
C ASP A 161 10.14 -0.12 -19.64
N PHE A 162 9.66 0.75 -18.73
CA PHE A 162 8.26 0.79 -18.27
C PHE A 162 7.24 0.81 -19.43
N LEU A 163 7.45 1.69 -20.42
CA LEU A 163 6.52 1.85 -21.54
C LEU A 163 6.47 0.62 -22.44
N ASP A 164 7.58 -0.12 -22.55
CA ASP A 164 7.63 -1.40 -23.28
C ASP A 164 7.04 -2.54 -22.45
N LYS A 165 7.46 -2.64 -21.19
CA LYS A 165 7.04 -3.67 -20.22
C LYS A 165 5.52 -3.69 -20.02
N TYR A 166 4.89 -2.52 -19.97
CA TYR A 166 3.44 -2.39 -19.74
C TYR A 166 2.66 -1.95 -20.98
N ALA A 167 3.24 -2.04 -22.18
CA ALA A 167 2.60 -1.62 -23.43
C ALA A 167 1.20 -2.23 -23.62
N SER A 168 0.98 -3.47 -23.20
CA SER A 168 -0.32 -4.15 -23.33
C SER A 168 -1.42 -3.60 -22.40
N LEU A 169 -1.06 -2.78 -21.41
CA LEU A 169 -1.98 -2.19 -20.43
C LEU A 169 -2.26 -0.70 -20.69
N ILE A 170 -1.55 -0.11 -21.65
CA ILE A 170 -1.61 1.31 -21.99
C ILE A 170 -2.21 1.43 -23.39
N ASP A 171 -3.08 2.40 -23.59
CA ASP A 171 -3.62 2.71 -24.91
C ASP A 171 -2.49 3.06 -25.89
N PRO A 172 -2.49 2.53 -27.13
CA PRO A 172 -1.43 2.79 -28.09
C PRO A 172 -1.18 4.28 -28.37
N GLU A 173 -2.22 5.13 -28.38
CA GLU A 173 -2.08 6.57 -28.61
C GLU A 173 -1.38 7.26 -27.43
N ASP A 174 -1.75 6.88 -26.20
CA ASP A 174 -1.10 7.40 -24.99
C ASP A 174 0.36 6.96 -24.88
N LEU A 175 0.65 5.73 -25.32
CA LEU A 175 1.99 5.16 -25.35
C LEU A 175 2.88 5.87 -26.38
N GLU A 176 2.36 6.15 -27.59
CA GLU A 176 3.08 6.93 -28.60
C GLU A 176 3.42 8.32 -28.07
N MET A 177 2.44 8.99 -27.44
CA MET A 177 2.65 10.30 -26.87
C MET A 177 3.65 10.28 -25.71
N ALA A 178 3.56 9.33 -24.78
CA ALA A 178 4.52 9.22 -23.68
C ALA A 178 5.96 8.95 -24.17
N ARG A 179 6.14 8.12 -25.21
CA ARG A 179 7.46 7.90 -25.83
C ARG A 179 8.02 9.18 -26.44
N LYS A 180 7.17 9.96 -27.10
CA LYS A 180 7.59 11.26 -27.66
C LYS A 180 8.15 12.19 -26.57
N TYR A 181 7.56 12.22 -25.38
CA TYR A 181 8.09 12.99 -24.25
C TYR A 181 9.48 12.49 -23.82
N VAL A 182 9.67 11.16 -23.73
CA VAL A 182 10.99 10.57 -23.43
C VAL A 182 12.02 10.94 -24.51
N ASP A 183 11.64 10.89 -25.79
CA ASP A 183 12.55 11.19 -26.90
C ASP A 183 12.94 12.69 -26.96
N GLU A 184 12.01 13.59 -26.63
CA GLU A 184 12.21 15.05 -26.70
C GLU A 184 12.89 15.61 -25.44
N GLU A 185 12.47 15.16 -24.26
CA GLU A 185 12.87 15.72 -22.95
C GLU A 185 13.87 14.82 -22.19
N GLY A 186 14.02 13.56 -22.60
CA GLY A 186 14.80 12.55 -21.88
C GLY A 186 14.03 11.93 -20.71
N PHE A 187 14.73 11.11 -19.92
CA PHE A 187 14.22 10.62 -18.65
C PHE A 187 14.39 11.67 -17.56
N LEU A 188 13.45 11.73 -16.62
CA LEU A 188 13.53 12.62 -15.47
C LEU A 188 14.64 12.16 -14.51
N GLU A 189 15.63 13.02 -14.24
CA GLU A 189 16.67 12.77 -13.22
C GLU A 189 16.22 13.10 -11.79
#